data_AF-A0AAD4BJN2-F1
#
_entry.id   AF-A0AAD4BJN2-F1
#
_cell.length_a   1.000
_cell.length_b   1.000
_cell.length_c   1.000
_cell.angle_alpha   90.00
_cell.angle_beta   90.00
_cell.angle_gamma   90.00
#
_symmetry.space_group_name_H-M   'P 1'
#
loop_
_entity.id
_entity.type
_entity.pdbx_description
1 polymer ?
#
loop_
_entity_poly.entity_id
_entity_poly.type
_entity_poly.pdbx_seq_one_letter_code
_entity_poly.pdbx_strand_id
1 'polypeptide(L)'
;MFLRGIYGPHSVMGIGPKFCAAHSGTVIEETAYPAALFVKKCAAWNSEGRVVPGRRTQPVGITIANLGQAPASEMHPAPSSAFTLLAAIVPIAISIGTCVFCAVCEDWYASSLILVGVIASGVSCLVIGSADFVFTHPEPAKGSPVGDGILSADKDIVLLRGTEGAVNSITRGQFSLRFSSETHYSLIQWCSLLFFVHCITQLLLIPQASLFGQVMFLTSLGVSALYNAWLSSSDEDRIHRKLLFGRVLENPTLTKYTLGTRTAAEVFMLLVLRLQDPTKLLDELLPNDTKVWKPWKTVISEQLRNCRDNSFLSESKLGDVDGFTQQEQGLLNLLYDDARAAYNGYKDYLGVESL
;
A
#
# COMPACT_ATOMS: atom_id res chain seq x y z
N MET A 1 -23.91 13.84 5.88
CA MET A 1 -23.72 12.37 5.92
C MET A 1 -22.39 11.91 5.30
N PHE A 2 -21.69 12.76 4.54
CA PHE A 2 -20.43 12.44 3.83
C PHE A 2 -19.12 12.58 4.63
N LEU A 3 -19.15 13.05 5.88
CA LEU A 3 -17.93 13.29 6.67
C LEU A 3 -17.64 12.22 7.73
N ARG A 4 -18.47 11.19 7.84
CA ARG A 4 -18.35 10.17 8.91
C ARG A 4 -17.43 9.00 8.55
N GLY A 5 -16.91 8.95 7.32
CA GLY A 5 -16.09 7.83 6.83
C GLY A 5 -14.57 8.09 6.79
N ILE A 6 -14.10 9.33 6.92
CA ILE A 6 -12.72 9.66 6.51
C ILE A 6 -11.86 10.25 7.63
N TYR A 7 -12.41 10.79 8.73
CA TYR A 7 -11.58 11.51 9.71
C TYR A 7 -11.98 11.26 11.15
N GLY A 8 -11.41 10.19 11.71
CA GLY A 8 -11.14 10.07 13.14
C GLY A 8 -9.67 9.69 13.34
N PRO A 9 -9.06 9.91 14.52
CA PRO A 9 -7.68 9.48 14.79
C PRO A 9 -7.47 7.95 14.72
N HIS A 10 -8.52 7.20 14.38
CA HIS A 10 -8.54 5.75 14.14
C HIS A 10 -9.41 5.36 12.92
N SER A 11 -9.54 6.19 11.88
CA SER A 11 -10.11 5.72 10.61
C SER A 11 -9.13 4.75 9.97
N VAL A 12 -9.39 3.46 10.13
CA VAL A 12 -8.60 2.33 9.60
C VAL A 12 -8.66 2.36 8.07
N MET A 13 -7.84 3.21 7.45
CA MET A 13 -7.35 2.95 6.10
C MET A 13 -6.67 1.58 6.14
N GLY A 14 -7.05 0.70 5.20
CA GLY A 14 -6.93 -0.76 5.31
C GLY A 14 -5.65 -1.30 5.97
N ILE A 15 -5.85 -2.33 6.79
CA ILE A 15 -4.80 -3.09 7.48
C ILE A 15 -3.78 -3.59 6.45
N GLY A 16 -2.51 -3.23 6.66
CA GLY A 16 -1.40 -3.66 5.83
C GLY A 16 -0.92 -5.08 6.18
N PRO A 17 -0.21 -5.75 5.25
CA PRO A 17 0.27 -7.12 5.45
C PRO A 17 1.29 -7.22 6.60
N LYS A 18 1.49 -8.44 7.09
CA LYS A 18 2.53 -8.72 8.10
C LYS A 18 3.91 -8.36 7.56
N PHE A 19 4.70 -7.66 8.38
CA PHE A 19 6.10 -7.37 8.11
C PHE A 19 7.01 -8.09 9.11
N CYS A 20 8.07 -8.72 8.61
CA CYS A 20 9.14 -9.27 9.43
C CYS A 20 10.48 -8.64 9.03
N ALA A 21 11.12 -7.94 9.97
CA ALA A 21 12.42 -7.31 9.77
C ALA A 21 13.53 -8.36 9.79
N ALA A 22 14.37 -8.32 8.77
CA ALA A 22 15.46 -9.28 8.56
C ALA A 22 16.52 -9.19 9.68
N HIS A 23 16.94 -7.97 10.03
CA HIS A 23 18.08 -7.75 10.93
C HIS A 23 17.70 -7.45 12.39
N SER A 24 16.57 -6.78 12.63
CA SER A 24 16.14 -6.44 13.99
C SER A 24 15.27 -7.52 14.64
N GLY A 25 14.75 -8.47 13.86
CA GLY A 25 13.77 -9.46 14.32
C GLY A 25 12.42 -8.85 14.72
N THR A 26 12.17 -7.59 14.38
CA THR A 26 10.90 -6.93 14.65
C THR A 26 9.83 -7.50 13.74
N VAL A 27 8.74 -7.96 14.35
CA VAL A 27 7.55 -8.42 13.63
C VAL A 27 6.43 -7.41 13.85
N ILE A 28 5.83 -6.95 12.76
CA ILE A 28 4.65 -6.09 12.76
C ILE A 28 3.53 -6.90 12.12
N GLU A 29 2.59 -7.39 12.93
CA GLU A 29 1.48 -8.22 12.45
C GLU A 29 0.60 -7.47 11.45
N GLU A 30 0.39 -6.17 11.69
CA GLU A 30 -0.43 -5.30 10.85
C GLU A 30 0.34 -4.02 10.53
N THR A 31 0.75 -3.88 9.27
CA THR A 31 1.42 -2.65 8.81
C THR A 31 0.42 -1.56 8.43
N ALA A 32 0.93 -0.34 8.21
CA ALA A 32 0.13 0.79 7.79
C ALA A 32 -0.38 0.66 6.34
N TYR A 33 -1.41 1.44 6.01
CA TYR A 33 -2.03 1.49 4.68
C TYR A 33 -1.05 1.66 3.49
N PRO A 34 0.06 2.42 3.58
CA PRO A 34 1.05 2.47 2.50
C PRO A 34 1.64 1.10 2.13
N ALA A 35 1.84 0.20 3.09
CA ALA A 35 2.29 -1.16 2.81
C ALA A 35 1.25 -1.97 2.01
N ALA A 36 -0.04 -1.81 2.32
CA ALA A 36 -1.12 -2.43 1.54
C ALA A 36 -1.10 -1.94 0.07
N LEU A 37 -0.96 -0.62 -0.13
CA LEU A 37 -0.83 -0.02 -1.46
C LEU A 37 0.42 -0.52 -2.20
N PHE A 38 1.52 -0.69 -1.47
CA PHE A 38 2.78 -1.18 -2.00
C PHE A 38 2.64 -2.61 -2.53
N VAL A 39 2.14 -3.52 -1.70
CA VAL A 39 1.89 -4.92 -2.10
C VAL A 39 0.91 -5.01 -3.25
N LYS A 40 -0.19 -4.23 -3.24
CA LYS A 40 -1.15 -4.19 -4.36
C LYS A 40 -0.49 -3.71 -5.66
N LYS A 41 0.56 -2.87 -5.60
CA LYS A 41 1.32 -2.43 -6.78
C LYS A 41 2.28 -3.50 -7.26
N CYS A 42 2.97 -4.18 -6.36
CA CYS A 42 3.84 -5.31 -6.69
C CYS A 42 3.06 -6.49 -7.29
N ALA A 43 1.85 -6.76 -6.78
CA ALA A 43 0.98 -7.80 -7.31
C ALA A 43 0.49 -7.48 -8.74
N ALA A 44 0.11 -6.22 -8.98
CA ALA A 44 -0.31 -5.73 -10.30
C ALA A 44 0.86 -5.46 -11.26
N TRP A 45 2.10 -5.63 -10.80
CA TRP A 45 3.29 -5.39 -11.61
C TRP A 45 3.50 -6.57 -12.56
N ASN A 46 3.07 -6.39 -13.81
CA ASN A 46 3.08 -7.39 -14.87
C ASN A 46 4.43 -7.52 -15.60
N SER A 47 5.57 -7.20 -14.98
CA SER A 47 6.85 -7.59 -15.58
C SER A 47 6.90 -9.11 -15.65
N GLU A 48 7.28 -9.67 -16.80
CA GLU A 48 7.60 -11.10 -16.93
C GLU A 48 8.62 -11.46 -15.83
N GLY A 49 8.10 -12.04 -14.74
CA GLY A 49 8.92 -12.40 -13.60
C GLY A 49 9.97 -13.39 -14.06
N ARG A 50 11.22 -13.21 -13.62
CA ARG A 50 12.29 -14.13 -13.97
C ARG A 50 11.99 -15.47 -13.33
N VAL A 51 11.71 -16.47 -14.17
CA VAL A 51 11.39 -17.82 -13.70
C VAL A 51 12.69 -18.55 -13.38
N VAL A 52 12.88 -18.88 -12.11
CA VAL A 52 14.04 -19.64 -11.66
C VAL A 52 13.82 -21.12 -12.04
N PRO A 53 14.74 -21.76 -12.77
CA PRO A 53 14.61 -23.16 -13.13
C PRO A 53 14.70 -24.05 -11.88
N GLY A 54 13.88 -25.09 -11.84
CA GLY A 54 13.81 -26.02 -10.72
C GLY A 54 12.51 -26.81 -10.70
N ARG A 55 12.32 -27.59 -9.63
CA ARG A 55 11.07 -28.31 -9.37
C ARG A 55 9.90 -27.34 -9.27
N ARG A 56 8.74 -27.70 -9.83
CA ARG A 56 7.52 -26.89 -9.78
C ARG A 56 6.42 -27.66 -9.08
N THR A 57 5.93 -27.13 -7.96
CA THR A 57 4.76 -27.64 -7.25
C THR A 57 3.71 -26.54 -7.17
N GLN A 58 4.01 -25.50 -6.39
CA GLN A 58 3.23 -24.28 -6.26
C GLN A 58 4.18 -23.09 -6.45
N PRO A 59 4.15 -22.45 -7.63
CA PRO A 59 5.01 -21.31 -7.90
C PRO A 59 4.74 -20.16 -6.93
N VAL A 60 5.80 -19.53 -6.42
CA VAL A 60 5.73 -18.37 -5.51
C VAL A 60 6.45 -17.20 -6.17
N GLY A 61 5.77 -16.06 -6.25
CA GLY A 61 6.34 -14.81 -6.74
C GLY A 61 7.06 -14.07 -5.63
N ILE A 62 8.33 -13.72 -5.86
CA ILE A 62 9.09 -12.85 -4.96
C ILE A 62 9.37 -11.54 -5.69
N THR A 63 8.92 -10.43 -5.13
CA THR A 63 9.26 -9.09 -5.63
C THR A 63 10.30 -8.46 -4.73
N ILE A 64 11.49 -8.23 -5.24
CA ILE A 64 12.55 -7.48 -4.56
C ILE A 64 12.37 -6.01 -4.90
N ALA A 65 12.10 -5.21 -3.88
CA ALA A 65 11.99 -3.77 -3.97
C ALA A 65 13.22 -3.13 -3.32
N ASN A 66 14.12 -2.57 -4.13
CA ASN A 66 15.18 -1.73 -3.60
C ASN A 66 14.63 -0.31 -3.46
N LEU A 67 14.48 0.11 -2.21
CA LEU A 67 14.11 1.45 -1.83
C LEU A 67 15.36 2.32 -1.89
N GLY A 68 15.25 3.49 -2.53
CA GLY A 68 16.34 4.44 -2.64
C GLY A 68 16.63 5.15 -1.33
N GLN A 69 16.80 6.47 -1.40
CA GLN A 69 16.99 7.28 -0.21
C GLN A 69 15.71 7.30 0.64
N ALA A 70 15.87 7.32 1.96
CA ALA A 70 14.74 7.50 2.86
C ALA A 70 14.10 8.88 2.60
N PRO A 71 12.76 8.95 2.48
CA PRO A 71 12.08 10.24 2.44
C PRO A 71 12.31 11.00 3.75
N ALA A 72 12.05 12.30 3.71
CA ALA A 72 12.00 13.09 4.93
C ALA A 72 10.87 12.60 5.84
N SER A 73 11.09 12.64 7.16
CA SER A 73 10.14 12.22 8.20
C SER A 73 8.77 12.87 8.07
N GLU A 74 8.75 14.08 7.51
CA GLU A 74 7.55 14.82 7.13
C GLU A 74 7.70 15.35 5.71
N MET A 75 6.73 15.07 4.84
CA MET A 75 6.69 15.54 3.45
C MET A 75 5.30 16.08 3.12
N HIS A 76 5.25 17.12 2.27
CA HIS A 76 4.01 17.71 1.75
C HIS A 76 3.82 17.37 0.27
N PRO A 77 3.32 16.17 -0.07
CA PRO A 77 3.20 15.78 -1.46
C PRO A 77 1.97 16.46 -2.09
N ALA A 78 2.21 17.36 -3.04
CA ALA A 78 1.13 18.04 -3.75
C ALA A 78 0.37 17.09 -4.69
N PRO A 79 -0.98 17.04 -4.65
CA PRO A 79 -1.77 16.26 -5.60
C PRO A 79 -1.69 16.89 -7.01
N SER A 80 -1.58 16.06 -8.04
CA SER A 80 -1.25 16.52 -9.42
C SER A 80 -2.30 16.19 -10.48
N SER A 81 -3.56 15.96 -10.10
CA SER A 81 -4.60 15.57 -11.07
C SER A 81 -5.38 16.78 -11.60
N ALA A 82 -4.92 17.36 -12.71
CA ALA A 82 -5.67 18.36 -13.48
C ALA A 82 -7.03 17.81 -13.98
N PHE A 83 -7.12 16.50 -14.20
CA PHE A 83 -8.34 15.83 -14.63
C PHE A 83 -9.45 15.90 -13.56
N THR A 84 -9.10 15.71 -12.28
CA THR A 84 -10.06 15.82 -11.17
C THR A 84 -10.56 17.25 -11.02
N LEU A 85 -9.70 18.24 -11.27
CA LEU A 85 -10.08 19.65 -11.27
C LEU A 85 -11.09 19.95 -12.39
N LEU A 86 -10.86 19.46 -13.61
CA LEU A 86 -11.78 19.64 -14.73
C LEU A 86 -13.12 18.94 -14.50
N ALA A 87 -13.10 17.73 -13.93
CA ALA A 87 -14.32 16.98 -13.63
C ALA A 87 -15.19 17.70 -12.58
N ALA A 88 -14.59 18.41 -11.63
CA ALA A 88 -15.30 19.18 -10.62
C ALA A 88 -16.08 20.40 -11.17
N ILE A 89 -15.75 20.88 -12.37
CA ILE A 89 -16.44 22.00 -13.02
C ILE A 89 -17.87 21.62 -13.43
N VAL A 90 -18.08 20.35 -13.80
CA VAL A 90 -19.36 19.84 -14.31
C VAL A 90 -20.52 20.04 -13.34
N PRO A 91 -20.47 19.55 -12.07
CA PRO A 91 -21.58 19.75 -11.12
C PRO A 91 -21.78 21.23 -10.76
N ILE A 92 -20.72 22.05 -10.74
CA ILE A 92 -20.81 23.49 -10.49
C ILE A 92 -21.56 24.19 -11.62
N ALA A 93 -21.17 23.94 -12.88
CA ALA A 93 -21.80 24.53 -14.05
C ALA A 93 -23.29 24.15 -14.14
N ILE A 94 -23.61 22.88 -13.85
CA ILE A 94 -24.99 22.40 -13.83
C ILE A 94 -25.80 23.09 -12.71
N SER A 95 -25.23 23.23 -11.51
CA SER A 95 -25.91 23.90 -10.39
C SER A 95 -26.12 25.40 -10.63
N ILE A 96 -25.17 26.08 -11.26
CA ILE A 96 -25.33 27.48 -11.67
C ILE A 96 -26.40 27.58 -12.77
N GLY A 97 -26.36 26.68 -13.75
CA GLY A 97 -27.34 26.64 -14.84
C GLY A 97 -28.77 26.41 -14.33
N THR A 98 -28.96 25.46 -13.41
CA THR A 98 -30.28 25.21 -12.81
C THR A 98 -30.74 26.39 -11.97
N CYS A 99 -29.84 27.05 -11.23
CA CYS A 99 -30.14 28.27 -10.48
C CYS A 99 -30.65 29.40 -11.41
N VAL A 100 -29.91 29.71 -12.48
CA VAL A 100 -30.28 30.78 -13.43
C VAL A 100 -31.61 30.47 -14.10
N PHE A 101 -31.84 29.22 -14.50
CA PHE A 101 -33.07 28.82 -15.16
C PHE A 101 -34.29 28.91 -14.22
N CYS A 102 -34.14 28.54 -12.95
CA CYS A 102 -35.19 28.74 -11.94
C CYS A 102 -35.53 30.22 -11.76
N ALA A 103 -34.53 31.12 -11.73
CA ALA A 103 -34.76 32.56 -11.61
C ALA A 103 -35.52 33.13 -12.83
N VAL A 104 -35.18 32.69 -14.05
CA VAL A 104 -35.87 33.11 -15.28
C VAL A 104 -37.33 32.64 -15.30
N CYS A 105 -37.61 31.47 -14.74
CA CYS A 105 -38.97 30.94 -14.58
C CYS A 105 -39.71 31.50 -13.35
N GLU A 106 -39.20 32.57 -12.73
CA GLU A 106 -39.77 33.22 -11.55
C GLU A 106 -39.87 32.32 -10.29
N ASP A 107 -39.15 31.19 -10.26
CA ASP A 107 -39.06 30.32 -9.09
C ASP A 107 -37.86 30.73 -8.20
N TRP A 108 -38.05 31.87 -7.53
CA TRP A 108 -37.04 32.50 -6.69
C TRP A 108 -36.67 31.64 -5.46
N TYR A 109 -37.60 30.82 -4.95
CA TYR A 109 -37.35 29.93 -3.83
C TYR A 109 -36.36 28.82 -4.22
N ALA A 110 -36.61 28.11 -5.32
CA ALA A 110 -35.70 27.09 -5.82
C ALA A 110 -34.34 27.69 -6.21
N SER A 111 -34.35 28.83 -6.92
CA SER A 111 -33.11 29.53 -7.31
C SER A 111 -32.26 29.89 -6.08
N SER A 112 -32.85 30.50 -5.06
CA SER A 112 -32.11 30.94 -3.86
C SER A 112 -31.52 29.76 -3.09
N LEU A 113 -32.26 28.65 -2.99
CA LEU A 113 -31.77 27.45 -2.30
C LEU A 113 -30.63 26.78 -3.06
N ILE A 114 -30.71 26.68 -4.39
CA ILE A 114 -29.60 26.15 -5.20
C ILE A 114 -28.37 27.04 -5.02
N LEU A 115 -28.53 28.37 -5.11
CA LEU A 115 -27.43 29.32 -4.97
C LEU A 115 -26.75 29.22 -3.59
N VAL A 116 -27.52 29.19 -2.51
CA VAL A 116 -26.99 29.02 -1.15
C VAL A 116 -26.23 27.70 -1.02
N GLY A 117 -26.73 26.62 -1.63
CA GLY A 117 -26.06 25.34 -1.66
C GLY A 117 -24.71 25.38 -2.39
N VAL A 118 -24.64 26.06 -3.53
CA VAL A 118 -23.39 26.27 -4.29
C VAL A 118 -22.38 27.06 -3.45
N ILE A 119 -22.81 28.15 -2.81
CA ILE A 119 -21.93 28.98 -1.97
C ILE A 119 -21.44 28.19 -0.76
N ALA A 120 -22.34 27.52 -0.03
CA ALA A 120 -21.98 26.71 1.14
C ALA A 120 -21.00 25.59 0.78
N SER A 121 -21.19 24.96 -0.38
CA SER A 121 -20.27 23.95 -0.91
C SER A 121 -18.91 24.53 -1.28
N GLY A 122 -18.88 25.68 -1.97
CA GLY A 122 -17.66 26.38 -2.31
C GLY A 122 -16.85 26.78 -1.08
N VAL A 123 -17.49 27.38 -0.08
CA VAL A 123 -16.83 27.75 1.20
C VAL A 123 -16.26 26.50 1.89
N SER A 124 -17.02 25.41 1.93
CA SER A 124 -16.56 24.17 2.55
C SER A 124 -15.38 23.55 1.81
N CYS A 125 -15.37 23.58 0.47
CA CYS A 125 -14.23 23.16 -0.32
C CYS A 125 -12.99 24.02 -0.08
N LEU A 126 -13.14 25.33 0.13
CA LEU A 126 -12.02 26.20 0.48
C LEU A 126 -11.45 25.86 1.87
N VAL A 127 -12.31 25.61 2.85
CA VAL A 127 -11.89 25.24 4.21
C VAL A 127 -11.22 23.87 4.25
N ILE A 128 -11.73 22.88 3.51
CA ILE A 128 -11.11 21.55 3.42
C ILE A 128 -9.81 21.63 2.60
N GLY A 129 -9.80 22.42 1.53
CA GLY A 129 -8.64 22.61 0.66
C GLY A 129 -7.51 23.42 1.29
N SER A 130 -7.74 24.10 2.41
CA SER A 130 -6.69 24.77 3.18
C SER A 130 -5.96 23.83 4.14
N ALA A 131 -6.34 22.55 4.19
CA ALA A 131 -5.61 21.53 4.92
C ALA A 131 -4.30 21.18 4.21
N ASP A 132 -3.21 21.08 4.96
CA ASP A 132 -1.95 20.58 4.44
C ASP A 132 -2.02 19.06 4.36
N PHE A 133 -1.84 18.50 3.16
CA PHE A 133 -1.68 17.05 2.99
C PHE A 133 -0.25 16.67 3.31
N VAL A 134 -0.07 15.88 4.37
CA VAL A 134 1.23 15.54 4.95
C VAL A 134 1.40 14.03 4.97
N PHE A 135 2.54 13.57 4.49
CA PHE A 135 3.01 12.21 4.70
C PHE A 135 4.04 12.21 5.82
N THR A 136 3.81 11.39 6.85
CA THR A 136 4.71 11.26 8.00
C THR A 136 5.13 9.82 8.22
N HIS A 137 6.36 9.61 8.65
CA HIS A 137 6.82 8.31 9.15
C HIS A 137 7.76 8.48 10.34
N PRO A 138 7.87 7.48 11.22
CA PRO A 138 8.78 7.57 12.36
C PRO A 138 10.24 7.60 11.89
N GLU A 139 11.05 8.43 12.57
CA GLU A 139 12.49 8.45 12.36
C GLU A 139 13.13 7.14 12.86
N PRO A 140 14.12 6.63 12.12
CA PRO A 140 14.89 5.47 12.58
C PRO A 140 15.67 5.82 13.85
N ALA A 141 15.79 4.86 14.76
CA ALA A 141 16.57 5.06 15.97
C ALA A 141 18.08 5.15 15.64
N LYS A 142 18.83 5.93 16.42
CA LYS A 142 20.28 6.07 16.21
C LYS A 142 20.96 4.71 16.41
N GLY A 143 21.69 4.25 15.40
CA GLY A 143 22.39 2.97 15.42
C GLY A 143 21.53 1.77 15.04
N SER A 144 20.31 1.98 14.56
CA SER A 144 19.50 0.89 14.02
C SER A 144 20.19 0.18 12.85
N PRO A 145 20.00 -1.15 12.73
CA PRO A 145 20.48 -1.90 11.59
C PRO A 145 19.73 -1.50 10.30
N VAL A 146 20.17 -2.08 9.18
CA VAL A 146 19.50 -1.92 7.88
C VAL A 146 18.04 -2.36 7.98
N GLY A 147 17.15 -1.64 7.30
CA GLY A 147 15.70 -1.80 7.37
C GLY A 147 15.15 -3.03 6.66
N ASP A 148 16.00 -3.80 5.98
CA ASP A 148 15.60 -4.90 5.12
C ASP A 148 14.61 -5.85 5.82
N GLY A 149 13.62 -6.33 5.07
CA GLY A 149 12.58 -7.18 5.63
C GLY A 149 11.59 -7.70 4.60
N ILE A 150 10.64 -8.49 5.08
CA ILE A 150 9.69 -9.23 4.27
C ILE A 150 8.28 -8.72 4.58
N LEU A 151 7.54 -8.32 3.54
CA LEU A 151 6.10 -8.15 3.57
C LEU A 151 5.45 -9.43 3.04
N SER A 152 4.75 -10.13 3.93
CA SER A 152 4.07 -11.39 3.62
C SER A 152 2.67 -11.10 3.08
N ALA A 153 2.44 -11.38 1.80
CA ALA A 153 1.10 -11.43 1.22
C ALA A 153 0.71 -12.88 0.87
N ASP A 154 -0.57 -13.15 0.68
CA ASP A 154 -1.11 -14.52 0.60
C ASP A 154 -0.43 -15.41 -0.45
N LYS A 155 -0.06 -14.86 -1.61
CA LYS A 155 0.50 -15.61 -2.75
C LYS A 155 1.87 -15.13 -3.22
N ASP A 156 2.15 -13.85 -3.02
CA ASP A 156 3.39 -13.20 -3.42
C ASP A 156 4.09 -12.67 -2.17
N ILE A 157 5.42 -12.74 -2.17
CA ILE A 157 6.22 -12.21 -1.07
C ILE A 157 6.97 -10.98 -1.59
N VAL A 158 6.95 -9.90 -0.82
CA VAL A 158 7.63 -8.66 -1.20
C VAL A 158 8.80 -8.42 -0.25
N LEU A 159 10.00 -8.44 -0.81
CA LEU A 159 11.24 -8.15 -0.08
C LEU A 159 11.52 -6.66 -0.18
N LEU A 160 11.54 -5.97 0.96
CA LEU A 160 11.96 -4.58 1.05
C LEU A 160 13.45 -4.53 1.36
N ARG A 161 14.23 -3.84 0.52
CA ARG A 161 15.64 -3.54 0.77
C ARG A 161 15.86 -2.04 0.86
N GLY A 162 16.51 -1.57 1.91
CA GLY A 162 16.78 -0.15 2.09
C GLY A 162 17.12 0.22 3.52
N THR A 163 17.35 1.52 3.72
CA THR A 163 17.56 2.06 5.07
C THR A 163 16.30 1.90 5.93
N GLU A 164 16.44 1.82 7.26
CA GLU A 164 15.29 1.69 8.16
C GLU A 164 14.26 2.81 7.96
N GLY A 165 14.69 4.05 7.69
CA GLY A 165 13.79 5.15 7.36
C GLY A 165 12.95 4.90 6.10
N ALA A 166 13.57 4.37 5.04
CA ALA A 166 12.86 4.03 3.81
C ALA A 166 11.83 2.92 4.03
N VAL A 167 12.18 1.89 4.79
CA VAL A 167 11.25 0.80 5.11
C VAL A 167 10.14 1.26 6.05
N ASN A 168 10.44 2.09 7.05
CA ASN A 168 9.47 2.70 7.95
C ASN A 168 8.46 3.56 7.20
N SER A 169 8.86 4.22 6.11
CA SER A 169 7.91 4.97 5.26
C SER A 169 6.83 4.06 4.66
N ILE A 170 7.13 2.80 4.39
CA ILE A 170 6.16 1.82 3.87
C ILE A 170 5.40 1.16 5.01
N THR A 171 6.10 0.65 6.02
CA THR A 171 5.52 -0.19 7.08
C THR A 171 4.76 0.60 8.12
N ARG A 172 5.17 1.85 8.39
CA ARG A 172 4.66 2.73 9.45
C ARG A 172 4.30 4.13 8.95
N GLY A 173 4.37 4.38 7.64
CA GLY A 173 4.00 5.66 7.07
C GLY A 173 2.51 5.93 7.18
N GLN A 174 2.15 7.21 7.30
CA GLN A 174 0.78 7.65 7.39
C GLN A 174 0.55 8.88 6.51
N PHE A 175 -0.55 8.85 5.74
CA PHE A 175 -1.09 10.04 5.11
C PHE A 175 -2.04 10.72 6.09
N SER A 176 -1.83 12.01 6.32
CA SER A 176 -2.64 12.81 7.22
C SER A 176 -2.95 14.16 6.59
N LEU A 177 -4.10 14.72 6.94
CA LEU A 177 -4.43 16.11 6.65
C LEU A 177 -4.26 16.91 7.93
N ARG A 178 -3.32 17.85 7.92
CA ARG A 178 -3.01 18.68 9.08
C ARG A 178 -3.58 20.07 8.83
N PHE A 179 -4.39 20.54 9.78
CA PHE A 179 -4.87 21.91 9.80
C PHE A 179 -3.95 22.73 10.69
N SER A 180 -3.41 23.84 10.19
CA SER A 180 -2.36 24.59 10.87
C SER A 180 -2.85 25.35 12.12
N SER A 181 -4.16 25.48 12.36
CA SER A 181 -4.69 26.17 13.54
C SER A 181 -6.03 25.63 14.06
N GLU A 182 -6.29 25.85 15.35
CA GLU A 182 -7.59 25.58 16.00
C GLU A 182 -8.76 26.32 15.33
N THR A 183 -8.48 27.49 14.73
CA THR A 183 -9.47 28.27 13.98
C THR A 183 -10.00 27.51 12.75
N HIS A 184 -9.19 26.67 12.11
CA HIS A 184 -9.67 25.86 10.99
C HIS A 184 -10.62 24.75 11.44
N TYR A 185 -10.40 24.17 12.63
CA TYR A 185 -11.32 23.20 13.20
C TYR A 185 -12.69 23.81 13.50
N SER A 186 -12.74 25.04 14.02
CA SER A 186 -14.02 25.73 14.23
C SER A 186 -14.71 26.07 12.90
N LEU A 187 -13.96 26.44 11.86
CA LEU A 187 -14.52 26.65 10.51
C LEU A 187 -15.16 25.38 9.93
N ILE A 188 -14.55 24.21 10.12
CA ILE A 188 -15.14 22.93 9.68
C ILE A 188 -16.47 22.68 10.40
N GLN A 189 -16.54 22.97 11.71
CA GLN A 189 -17.78 22.86 12.49
C GLN A 189 -18.86 23.81 11.97
N TRP A 190 -18.51 25.07 11.70
CA TRP A 190 -19.43 26.04 11.11
C TRP A 190 -19.91 25.63 9.72
N CYS A 191 -19.03 25.08 8.87
CA CYS A 191 -19.42 24.54 7.55
C CYS A 191 -20.39 23.37 7.70
N SER A 192 -20.13 22.45 8.63
CA SER A 192 -21.04 21.33 8.91
C SER A 192 -22.39 21.81 9.43
N LEU A 193 -22.42 22.81 10.31
CA LEU A 193 -23.66 23.41 10.81
C LEU A 193 -24.43 24.10 9.68
N LEU A 194 -23.73 24.87 8.83
CA LEU A 194 -24.31 25.52 7.67
C LEU A 194 -24.97 24.50 6.73
N PHE A 195 -24.31 23.39 6.41
CA PHE A 195 -24.90 22.32 5.61
C PHE A 195 -26.11 21.67 6.27
N PHE A 196 -26.08 21.50 7.60
CA PHE A 196 -27.20 20.94 8.33
C PHE A 196 -28.44 21.84 8.28
N VAL A 197 -28.26 23.14 8.56
CA VAL A 197 -29.32 24.15 8.45
C VAL A 197 -29.83 24.24 7.02
N HIS A 198 -28.92 24.20 6.04
CA HIS A 198 -29.27 24.21 4.63
C HIS A 198 -30.14 23.01 4.24
N CYS A 199 -29.79 21.80 4.69
CA CYS A 199 -30.57 20.59 4.47
C CYS A 199 -31.99 20.69 5.05
N ILE A 200 -32.13 21.17 6.29
CA ILE A 200 -33.45 21.41 6.90
C ILE A 200 -34.25 22.43 6.08
N THR A 201 -33.60 23.52 5.69
CA THR A 201 -34.24 24.58 4.90
C THR A 201 -34.75 24.04 3.55
N GLN A 202 -33.96 23.20 2.87
CA GLN A 202 -34.36 22.55 1.63
C GLN A 202 -35.58 21.65 1.83
N LEU A 203 -35.63 20.86 2.90
CA LEU A 203 -36.78 19.98 3.19
C LEU A 203 -38.08 20.75 3.42
N LEU A 204 -38.00 21.94 4.00
CA LEU A 204 -39.18 22.75 4.31
C LEU A 204 -39.62 23.63 3.13
N LEU A 205 -38.67 24.22 2.40
CA LEU A 205 -38.97 25.23 1.37
C LEU A 205 -39.09 24.67 -0.05
N ILE A 206 -38.41 23.56 -0.40
CA ILE A 206 -38.52 22.97 -1.75
C ILE A 206 -39.94 22.47 -2.06
N PRO A 207 -40.70 21.86 -1.12
CA PRO A 207 -42.10 21.49 -1.39
C PRO A 207 -43.00 22.69 -1.71
N GLN A 208 -42.61 23.91 -1.32
CA GLN A 208 -43.34 25.14 -1.60
C GLN A 208 -42.97 25.76 -2.97
N ALA A 209 -41.88 25.29 -3.59
CA ALA A 209 -41.47 25.72 -4.93
C ALA A 209 -42.40 25.11 -6.00
N SER A 210 -42.32 25.66 -7.22
CA SER A 210 -43.07 25.11 -8.35
C SER A 210 -42.58 23.70 -8.69
N LEU A 211 -43.42 22.90 -9.36
CA LEU A 211 -43.01 21.57 -9.86
C LEU A 211 -41.72 21.67 -10.70
N PHE A 212 -41.62 22.74 -11.49
CA PHE A 212 -40.44 23.00 -12.31
C PHE A 212 -39.19 23.21 -11.45
N GLY A 213 -39.26 24.11 -10.44
CA GLY A 213 -38.14 24.36 -9.52
C GLY A 213 -37.74 23.13 -8.72
N GLN A 214 -38.69 22.29 -8.31
CA GLN A 214 -38.43 21.02 -7.64
C GLN A 214 -37.62 20.06 -8.54
N VAL A 215 -38.00 19.92 -9.81
CA VAL A 215 -37.28 19.07 -10.78
C VAL A 215 -35.86 19.59 -11.01
N MET A 216 -35.68 20.90 -11.16
CA MET A 216 -34.35 21.50 -11.36
C MET A 216 -33.45 21.32 -10.13
N PHE A 217 -34.01 21.50 -8.93
CA PHE A 217 -33.31 21.24 -7.67
C PHE A 217 -32.86 19.77 -7.56
N LEU A 218 -33.78 18.83 -7.80
CA LEU A 218 -33.49 17.39 -7.75
C LEU A 218 -32.45 16.99 -8.80
N THR A 219 -32.48 17.60 -9.98
CA THR A 219 -31.48 17.37 -11.02
C THR A 219 -30.09 17.83 -10.56
N SER A 220 -29.99 19.03 -9.98
CA SER A 220 -28.74 19.57 -9.43
C SER A 220 -28.15 18.66 -8.35
N LEU A 221 -29.00 18.17 -7.44
CA LEU A 221 -28.62 17.26 -6.36
C LEU A 221 -28.20 15.89 -6.92
N GLY A 222 -28.98 15.33 -7.85
CA GLY A 222 -28.71 14.04 -8.48
C GLY A 222 -27.38 14.02 -9.22
N VAL A 223 -27.08 15.06 -9.99
CA VAL A 223 -25.79 15.18 -10.68
C VAL A 223 -24.64 15.30 -9.68
N SER A 224 -24.79 16.10 -8.63
CA SER A 224 -23.77 16.24 -7.59
C SER A 224 -23.52 14.93 -6.83
N ALA A 225 -24.59 14.19 -6.52
CA ALA A 225 -24.51 12.88 -5.91
C ALA A 225 -23.82 11.86 -6.82
N LEU A 226 -24.17 11.84 -8.11
CA LEU A 226 -23.54 10.97 -9.10
C LEU A 226 -22.06 11.29 -9.26
N TYR A 227 -21.70 12.57 -9.32
CA TYR A 227 -20.31 13.01 -9.36
C TYR A 227 -19.54 12.55 -8.13
N ASN A 228 -20.08 12.74 -6.92
CA ASN A 228 -19.43 12.29 -5.69
C ASN A 228 -19.32 10.76 -5.61
N ALA A 229 -20.32 10.02 -6.11
CA ALA A 229 -20.25 8.56 -6.20
C ALA A 229 -19.20 8.11 -7.23
N TRP A 230 -19.08 8.82 -8.35
CA TRP A 230 -18.03 8.58 -9.34
C TRP A 230 -16.64 8.92 -8.78
N LEU A 231 -16.51 10.02 -8.03
CA LEU A 231 -15.25 10.41 -7.40
C LEU A 231 -14.85 9.43 -6.28
N SER A 232 -15.80 8.98 -5.47
CA SER A 232 -15.56 7.97 -4.42
C SER A 232 -15.28 6.59 -4.99
N SER A 233 -15.85 6.25 -6.15
CA SER A 233 -15.52 4.99 -6.85
C SER A 233 -14.26 5.09 -7.70
N SER A 234 -13.83 6.30 -8.04
CA SER A 234 -12.54 6.55 -8.68
C SER A 234 -11.43 6.17 -7.71
N ASP A 235 -10.71 5.12 -8.07
CA ASP A 235 -9.67 4.42 -7.31
C ASP A 235 -8.75 5.36 -6.50
N GLU A 236 -9.16 5.70 -5.27
CA GLU A 236 -8.39 6.49 -4.30
C GLU A 236 -7.03 5.84 -4.07
N ASP A 237 -7.01 4.50 -4.01
CA ASP A 237 -5.78 3.70 -3.97
C ASP A 237 -4.86 3.98 -5.16
N ARG A 238 -5.38 4.29 -6.35
CA ARG A 238 -4.55 4.62 -7.53
C ARG A 238 -3.87 5.97 -7.34
N ILE A 239 -4.57 6.95 -6.76
CA ILE A 239 -4.02 8.28 -6.49
C ILE A 239 -2.96 8.17 -5.40
N HIS A 240 -3.30 7.57 -4.25
CA HIS A 240 -2.36 7.36 -3.16
C HIS A 240 -1.14 6.52 -3.57
N ARG A 241 -1.33 5.50 -4.40
CA ARG A 241 -0.23 4.70 -4.93
C ARG A 241 0.66 5.49 -5.90
N LYS A 242 0.09 6.33 -6.77
CA LYS A 242 0.90 7.22 -7.62
C LYS A 242 1.71 8.21 -6.78
N LEU A 243 1.12 8.71 -5.70
CA LEU A 243 1.78 9.61 -4.76
C LEU A 243 2.91 8.90 -4.00
N LEU A 244 2.61 7.71 -3.44
CA LEU A 244 3.56 6.89 -2.70
C LEU A 244 4.75 6.51 -3.58
N PHE A 245 4.51 5.92 -4.76
CA PHE A 245 5.60 5.48 -5.64
C PHE A 245 6.32 6.66 -6.31
N GLY A 246 5.59 7.67 -6.80
CA GLY A 246 6.18 8.72 -7.63
C GLY A 246 6.75 9.92 -6.86
N ARG A 247 6.31 10.16 -5.62
CA ARG A 247 6.74 11.32 -4.81
C ARG A 247 7.40 10.95 -3.50
N VAL A 248 6.89 9.93 -2.80
CA VAL A 248 7.43 9.53 -1.49
C VAL A 248 8.63 8.58 -1.65
N LEU A 249 8.50 7.56 -2.48
CA LEU A 249 9.52 6.51 -2.66
C LEU A 249 10.43 6.72 -3.88
N GLU A 250 10.21 7.81 -4.64
CA GLU A 250 11.01 8.18 -5.83
C GLU A 250 11.21 7.07 -6.88
N ASN A 251 10.16 6.28 -7.15
CA ASN A 251 10.12 5.15 -8.07
C ASN A 251 11.15 4.06 -7.73
N PRO A 252 10.92 3.26 -6.67
CA PRO A 252 11.83 2.20 -6.27
C PRO A 252 11.99 1.16 -7.39
N THR A 253 13.18 0.58 -7.51
CA THR A 253 13.44 -0.47 -8.50
C THR A 253 12.80 -1.77 -8.03
N LEU A 254 11.87 -2.30 -8.81
CA LEU A 254 11.17 -3.55 -8.53
C LEU A 254 11.66 -4.66 -9.47
N THR A 255 12.12 -5.76 -8.90
CA THR A 255 12.50 -6.96 -9.67
C THR A 255 11.69 -8.15 -9.20
N LYS A 256 10.96 -8.81 -10.11
CA LYS A 256 10.14 -9.98 -9.79
C LYS A 256 10.82 -11.27 -10.21
N TYR A 257 10.90 -12.22 -9.29
CA TYR A 257 11.35 -13.59 -9.48
C TYR A 257 10.19 -14.54 -9.23
N THR A 258 10.17 -15.69 -9.89
CA THR A 258 9.17 -16.74 -9.66
C THR A 258 9.90 -18.05 -9.44
N LEU A 259 9.74 -18.63 -8.26
CA LEU A 259 10.34 -19.91 -7.90
C LEU A 259 9.29 -21.00 -7.89
N GLY A 260 9.67 -22.22 -8.27
CA GLY A 260 8.72 -23.32 -8.46
C GLY A 260 8.19 -23.96 -7.18
N THR A 261 8.86 -23.76 -6.04
CA THR A 261 8.43 -24.25 -4.72
C THR A 261 8.57 -23.16 -3.66
N ARG A 262 7.76 -23.25 -2.60
CA ARG A 262 7.84 -22.35 -1.44
C ARG A 262 9.18 -22.45 -0.71
N THR A 263 9.72 -23.66 -0.52
CA THR A 263 11.04 -23.88 0.08
C THR A 263 12.14 -23.17 -0.70
N ALA A 264 12.14 -23.28 -2.04
CA ALA A 264 13.10 -22.57 -2.87
C ALA A 264 12.94 -21.04 -2.74
N ALA A 265 11.70 -20.55 -2.74
CA ALA A 265 11.39 -19.14 -2.54
C ALA A 265 11.97 -18.59 -1.23
N GLU A 266 11.75 -19.29 -0.11
CA GLU A 266 12.22 -18.86 1.20
C GLU A 266 13.75 -18.92 1.33
N VAL A 267 14.39 -19.96 0.81
CA VAL A 267 15.87 -20.02 0.75
C VAL A 267 16.43 -18.88 -0.12
N PHE A 268 15.80 -18.57 -1.26
CA PHE A 268 16.20 -17.46 -2.12
C PHE A 268 16.10 -16.12 -1.39
N MET A 269 15.00 -15.87 -0.65
CA MET A 269 14.87 -14.65 0.16
C MET A 269 15.98 -14.53 1.20
N LEU A 270 16.28 -15.61 1.92
CA LEU A 270 17.33 -15.63 2.94
C LEU A 270 18.71 -15.35 2.35
N LEU A 271 18.99 -15.86 1.14
CA LEU A 271 20.21 -15.56 0.40
C LEU A 271 20.29 -14.07 0.03
N VAL A 272 19.19 -13.48 -0.44
CA VAL A 272 19.14 -12.05 -0.79
C VAL A 272 19.31 -11.15 0.45
N LEU A 273 18.70 -11.53 1.59
CA LEU A 273 18.78 -10.76 2.84
C LEU A 273 20.14 -10.82 3.54
N ARG A 274 20.97 -11.84 3.25
CA ARG A 274 22.32 -12.02 3.84
C ARG A 274 22.35 -11.87 5.36
N LEU A 275 21.47 -12.61 6.04
CA LEU A 275 21.35 -12.58 7.50
C LEU A 275 22.60 -13.10 8.21
N GLN A 276 22.95 -12.48 9.34
CA GLN A 276 23.97 -13.02 10.24
C GLN A 276 23.49 -14.30 10.95
N ASP A 277 22.21 -14.32 11.34
CA ASP A 277 21.55 -15.47 11.95
C ASP A 277 20.28 -15.86 11.17
N PRO A 278 20.38 -16.72 10.16
CA PRO A 278 19.25 -17.09 9.32
C PRO A 278 18.26 -18.03 10.02
N THR A 279 18.64 -18.67 11.13
CA THR A 279 17.88 -19.76 11.74
C THR A 279 16.50 -19.30 12.22
N LYS A 280 16.41 -18.14 12.87
CA LYS A 280 15.12 -17.62 13.37
C LYS A 280 14.13 -17.34 12.26
N LEU A 281 14.59 -16.68 11.18
CA LEU A 281 13.72 -16.36 10.05
C LEU A 281 13.38 -17.59 9.23
N LEU A 282 14.31 -18.55 9.12
CA LEU A 282 14.08 -19.84 8.50
C LEU A 282 12.99 -20.64 9.25
N ASP A 283 13.00 -20.63 10.58
CA ASP A 283 11.99 -21.29 11.40
C ASP A 283 10.61 -20.61 11.31
N GLU A 284 10.57 -19.27 11.20
CA GLU A 284 9.32 -18.53 11.00
C GLU A 284 8.72 -18.78 9.62
N LEU A 285 9.54 -18.80 8.57
CA LEU A 285 9.09 -19.02 7.19
C LEU A 285 8.71 -20.50 6.94
N LEU A 286 9.51 -21.43 7.46
CA LEU A 286 9.35 -22.88 7.33
C LEU A 286 9.11 -23.52 8.69
N PRO A 287 7.88 -23.51 9.25
CA PRO A 287 7.61 -24.02 10.59
C PRO A 287 7.71 -25.56 10.72
N ASN A 288 8.01 -26.28 9.64
CA ASN A 288 8.16 -27.74 9.67
C ASN A 288 9.35 -28.17 10.52
N ASP A 289 9.12 -29.10 11.46
CA ASP A 289 10.12 -29.59 12.41
C ASP A 289 10.22 -31.13 12.46
N THR A 290 9.98 -31.80 11.33
CA THR A 290 10.07 -33.26 11.27
C THR A 290 11.54 -33.73 11.29
N LYS A 291 11.76 -35.05 11.45
CA LYS A 291 13.08 -35.68 11.47
C LYS A 291 13.96 -35.28 10.28
N VAL A 292 13.38 -35.07 9.10
CA VAL A 292 14.10 -34.67 7.87
C VAL A 292 14.41 -33.17 7.85
N TRP A 293 13.48 -32.34 8.34
CA TRP A 293 13.62 -30.88 8.29
C TRP A 293 14.70 -30.37 9.23
N LYS A 294 14.87 -30.97 10.41
CA LYS A 294 15.91 -30.58 11.39
C LYS A 294 17.32 -30.57 10.79
N PRO A 295 17.85 -31.70 10.28
CA PRO A 295 19.20 -31.71 9.71
C PRO A 295 19.30 -30.84 8.47
N TRP A 296 18.27 -30.80 7.62
CA TRP A 296 18.25 -29.92 6.46
C TRP A 296 18.38 -28.44 6.86
N LYS A 297 17.59 -27.96 7.84
CA LYS A 297 17.64 -26.57 8.33
C LYS A 297 18.99 -26.23 8.95
N THR A 298 19.61 -27.18 9.67
CA THR A 298 20.97 -27.02 10.22
C THR A 298 21.97 -26.79 9.09
N VAL A 299 21.98 -27.68 8.09
CA VAL A 299 22.90 -27.57 6.94
C VAL A 299 22.66 -26.27 6.19
N ILE A 300 21.41 -25.93 5.87
CA ILE A 300 21.09 -24.69 5.15
C ILE A 300 21.46 -23.45 5.95
N SER A 301 21.19 -23.41 7.26
CA SER A 301 21.58 -22.29 8.11
C SER A 301 23.10 -22.09 8.13
N GLU A 302 23.87 -23.16 8.23
CA GLU A 302 25.35 -23.11 8.15
C GLU A 302 25.83 -22.61 6.78
N GLN A 303 25.21 -23.08 5.70
CA GLN A 303 25.56 -22.65 4.35
C GLN A 303 25.20 -21.17 4.12
N LEU A 304 24.03 -20.71 4.58
CA LEU A 304 23.62 -19.31 4.49
C LEU A 304 24.59 -18.38 5.24
N ARG A 305 25.09 -18.80 6.40
CA ARG A 305 26.11 -18.06 7.17
C ARG A 305 27.46 -18.01 6.43
N ASN A 306 27.84 -19.11 5.77
CA ASN A 306 29.12 -19.27 5.09
C ASN A 306 29.08 -18.90 3.60
N CYS A 307 27.96 -18.37 3.10
CA CYS A 307 27.68 -18.16 1.67
C CYS A 307 28.54 -17.09 0.96
N ARG A 308 29.62 -16.63 1.60
CA ARG A 308 30.70 -15.85 0.97
C ARG A 308 31.62 -16.73 0.11
N ASP A 309 31.72 -18.01 0.42
CA ASP A 309 32.49 -18.95 -0.37
C ASP A 309 31.63 -19.50 -1.52
N ASN A 310 32.16 -19.46 -2.75
CA ASN A 310 31.47 -19.81 -4.02
C ASN A 310 30.94 -21.26 -4.12
N SER A 311 30.92 -22.02 -3.03
CA SER A 311 30.55 -23.43 -2.94
C SER A 311 29.32 -23.64 -2.05
N PHE A 312 28.15 -23.13 -2.43
CA PHE A 312 26.91 -23.48 -1.77
C PHE A 312 26.49 -24.91 -2.18
N LEU A 313 26.32 -25.80 -1.20
CA LEU A 313 25.86 -27.19 -1.39
C LEU A 313 26.67 -28.00 -2.43
N SER A 314 27.98 -28.14 -2.24
CA SER A 314 28.78 -29.11 -3.02
C SER A 314 28.30 -30.55 -2.72
N GLU A 315 28.22 -31.39 -3.76
CA GLU A 315 27.75 -32.79 -3.65
C GLU A 315 28.49 -33.59 -2.56
N SER A 316 29.75 -33.26 -2.30
CA SER A 316 30.57 -33.89 -1.26
C SER A 316 30.11 -33.66 0.19
N LYS A 317 29.23 -32.69 0.45
CA LYS A 317 28.69 -32.39 1.80
C LYS A 317 27.31 -32.97 2.06
N LEU A 318 26.64 -33.51 1.03
CA LEU A 318 25.36 -34.21 1.18
C LEU A 318 25.63 -35.71 1.36
N GLY A 319 25.99 -36.11 2.58
CA GLY A 319 26.05 -37.53 2.93
C GLY A 319 24.66 -38.10 3.22
N ASP A 320 24.51 -39.42 3.08
CA ASP A 320 23.35 -40.13 3.64
C ASP A 320 23.33 -39.94 5.16
N VAL A 321 22.16 -39.63 5.71
CA VAL A 321 21.98 -39.48 7.15
C VAL A 321 21.61 -40.84 7.72
N ASP A 322 22.48 -41.39 8.57
CA ASP A 322 22.25 -42.68 9.21
C ASP A 322 20.92 -42.69 9.97
N GLY A 323 20.10 -43.71 9.70
CA GLY A 323 18.79 -43.91 10.35
C GLY A 323 17.58 -43.34 9.61
N PHE A 324 17.76 -42.79 8.40
CA PHE A 324 16.66 -42.35 7.55
C PHE A 324 16.12 -43.52 6.70
N THR A 325 14.79 -43.58 6.56
CA THR A 325 14.16 -44.45 5.57
C THR A 325 14.43 -43.95 4.15
N GLN A 326 14.28 -44.80 3.13
CA GLN A 326 14.43 -44.39 1.73
C GLN A 326 13.51 -43.22 1.34
N GLN A 327 12.30 -43.15 1.91
CA GLN A 327 11.38 -42.05 1.67
C GLN A 327 11.86 -40.73 2.31
N GLU A 328 12.37 -40.79 3.54
CA GLU A 328 12.95 -39.65 4.24
C GLU A 328 14.19 -39.12 3.52
N GLN A 329 15.05 -40.03 3.04
CA GLN A 329 16.23 -39.67 2.24
C GLN A 329 15.84 -39.05 0.89
N GLY A 330 14.82 -39.59 0.23
CA GLY A 330 14.25 -39.01 -0.99
C GLY A 330 13.69 -37.60 -0.77
N LEU A 331 12.98 -37.38 0.34
CA LEU A 331 12.47 -36.05 0.71
C LEU A 331 13.63 -35.07 0.99
N LEU A 332 14.66 -35.51 1.71
CA LEU A 332 15.83 -34.70 2.02
C LEU A 332 16.53 -34.21 0.74
N ASN A 333 16.74 -35.12 -0.23
CA ASN A 333 17.34 -34.79 -1.52
C ASN A 333 16.51 -33.76 -2.30
N LEU A 334 15.17 -33.90 -2.30
CA LEU A 334 14.28 -32.92 -2.93
C LEU A 334 14.39 -31.53 -2.29
N LEU A 335 14.54 -31.44 -0.96
CA LEU A 335 14.71 -30.15 -0.28
C LEU A 335 16.07 -29.51 -0.60
N TYR A 336 17.11 -30.31 -0.79
CA TYR A 336 18.41 -29.80 -1.24
C TYR A 336 18.39 -29.33 -2.69
N ASP A 337 17.68 -30.03 -3.58
CA ASP A 337 17.50 -29.59 -4.96
C ASP A 337 16.75 -28.26 -5.04
N ASP A 338 15.72 -28.07 -4.20
CA ASP A 338 15.02 -26.78 -4.07
C ASP A 338 15.96 -25.66 -3.59
N ALA A 339 16.81 -25.93 -2.61
CA ALA A 339 17.81 -24.97 -2.12
C ALA A 339 18.88 -24.64 -3.18
N ARG A 340 19.28 -25.62 -3.99
CA ARG A 340 20.21 -25.42 -5.11
C ARG A 340 19.58 -24.57 -6.21
N ALA A 341 18.32 -24.82 -6.54
CA ALA A 341 17.56 -23.98 -7.48
C ALA A 341 17.48 -22.52 -7.00
N ALA A 342 17.19 -22.33 -5.70
CA ALA A 342 17.20 -21.01 -5.08
C ALA A 342 18.56 -20.31 -5.20
N TYR A 343 19.66 -21.03 -4.93
CA TYR A 343 21.01 -20.49 -5.05
C TYR A 343 21.39 -20.11 -6.49
N ASN A 344 20.97 -20.89 -7.48
CA ASN A 344 21.16 -20.54 -8.89
C ASN A 344 20.40 -19.25 -9.25
N GLY A 345 19.15 -19.13 -8.82
CA GLY A 345 18.41 -17.87 -8.98
C GLY A 345 19.09 -16.69 -8.28
N TYR A 346 19.73 -16.92 -7.13
CA TYR A 346 20.50 -15.89 -6.42
C TYR A 346 21.78 -15.48 -7.16
N LYS A 347 22.46 -16.40 -7.85
CA LYS A 347 23.58 -16.04 -8.74
C LYS A 347 23.12 -15.14 -9.88
N ASP A 348 21.98 -15.45 -10.49
CA ASP A 348 21.37 -14.62 -11.53
C ASP A 348 21.03 -13.24 -10.99
N TYR A 349 20.56 -13.16 -9.74
CA TYR A 349 20.33 -11.89 -9.05
C TYR A 349 21.63 -11.07 -8.86
N LEU A 350 22.72 -11.69 -8.40
CA LEU A 350 24.00 -11.01 -8.22
C LEU A 350 24.60 -10.52 -9.55
N GLY A 351 24.40 -11.26 -10.64
CA GLY A 351 24.81 -10.83 -11.98
C GLY A 351 24.05 -9.62 -12.51
N VAL A 352 22.93 -9.24 -11.88
CA VAL A 352 22.16 -8.02 -12.20
C VAL A 352 22.59 -6.83 -11.35
N GLU A 353 23.00 -7.05 -10.09
CA GLU A 353 23.51 -5.96 -9.23
C GLU A 353 24.89 -5.42 -9.69
N SER A 354 25.63 -6.16 -10.52
CA SER A 354 26.95 -5.77 -11.05
C SER A 354 26.93 -5.01 -12.38
N LEU A 355 25.75 -4.77 -12.95
CA LEU A 355 25.49 -3.95 -14.13
C LEU A 355 24.78 -2.66 -13.71
#